data_AF-A0A6V8CUJ0-F1
#
_entry.id   AF-A0A6V8CUJ0-F1
#
_cell.length_a   1.000
_cell.length_b   1.000
_cell.length_c   1.000
_cell.angle_alpha   90.00
_cell.angle_beta   90.00
_cell.angle_gamma   90.00
#
_symmetry.space_group_name_H-M   'P 1'
#
loop_
_entity.id
_entity.type
_entity.pdbx_description
1 polymer ?
#
loop_
_entity_poly.entity_id
_entity_poly.type
_entity_poly.pdbx_seq_one_letter_code
_entity_poly.pdbx_strand_id
1 'polypeptide(L)'
;MQTGEYRGDEMKRKNALHRRSLLASLIVLVMLSPGCLSLVTSREMMEGMRAEYEVYNRQSTEGWAYTFDTQNTQSAQYTNQTDVPIDSTVSEFEILFDATFPWSDTVNDTFPGVQDLVDVRYAEASLWRPGEYPSGTPFWTERTTSNYEQTRFRYVNEASSPFEAGDWQLTIDAQGIGIETPVDILDVYDSFTVYVTVTRPCVHFEEVHEDGECTDLILLE
;
A
#
# COMPACT_ATOMS: atom_id res chain seq x y z
N MET A 1 54.95 60.89 -59.21
CA MET A 1 53.83 61.05 -58.26
C MET A 1 53.16 59.68 -58.13
N GLN A 2 53.68 58.78 -57.28
CA GLN A 2 53.18 57.40 -57.19
C GLN A 2 53.36 56.80 -55.78
N THR A 3 53.35 57.65 -54.75
CA THR A 3 53.60 57.25 -53.35
C THR A 3 52.34 57.25 -52.47
N GLY A 4 51.17 57.59 -53.02
CA GLY A 4 49.91 57.65 -52.27
C GLY A 4 49.10 56.35 -52.23
N GLU A 5 49.18 55.52 -53.28
CA GLU A 5 48.27 54.38 -53.47
C GLU A 5 48.68 53.13 -52.67
N TYR A 6 49.98 52.89 -52.52
CA TYR A 6 50.51 51.77 -51.74
C TYR A 6 50.18 51.84 -50.24
N ARG A 7 49.97 53.05 -49.69
CA ARG A 7 49.71 53.27 -48.26
C ARG A 7 48.26 52.96 -47.86
N GLY A 8 47.31 53.15 -48.78
CA GLY A 8 45.89 52.88 -48.56
C GLY A 8 45.55 51.38 -48.55
N ASP A 9 46.22 50.60 -49.41
CA ASP A 9 46.01 49.16 -49.50
C ASP A 9 46.64 48.38 -48.33
N GLU A 10 47.78 48.81 -47.82
CA GLU A 10 48.36 48.24 -46.59
C GLU A 10 47.45 48.47 -45.37
N MET A 11 46.83 49.66 -45.26
CA MET A 11 45.95 50.00 -44.15
C MET A 11 44.65 49.21 -44.20
N LYS A 12 44.07 49.01 -45.40
CA LYS A 12 42.91 48.13 -45.62
C LYS A 12 43.23 46.65 -45.32
N ARG A 13 44.40 46.15 -45.70
CA ARG A 13 44.86 44.78 -45.40
C ARG A 13 45.03 44.55 -43.90
N LYS A 14 45.64 45.49 -43.18
CA LYS A 14 45.83 45.41 -41.72
C LYS A 14 44.48 45.41 -40.98
N ASN A 15 43.54 46.25 -41.39
CA ASN A 15 42.19 46.28 -40.82
C ASN A 15 41.40 45.00 -41.11
N ALA A 16 41.51 44.44 -42.32
CA ALA A 16 40.88 43.16 -42.66
C ALA A 16 41.48 41.97 -41.89
N LEU A 17 42.79 41.98 -41.66
CA LEU A 17 43.48 40.96 -40.86
C LEU A 17 43.08 41.04 -39.38
N HIS A 18 43.00 42.25 -38.81
CA HIS A 18 42.48 42.46 -37.45
C HIS A 18 41.01 42.06 -37.32
N ARG A 19 40.16 42.35 -38.31
CA ARG A 19 38.75 41.93 -38.30
C ARG A 19 38.60 40.41 -38.32
N ARG A 20 39.43 39.72 -39.11
CA ARG A 20 39.48 38.24 -39.16
C ARG A 20 40.00 37.64 -37.85
N SER A 21 41.00 38.27 -37.24
CA SER A 21 41.53 37.85 -35.93
C SER A 21 40.52 38.07 -34.80
N LEU A 22 39.78 39.17 -34.79
CA LEU A 22 38.70 39.45 -33.84
C LEU A 22 37.53 38.47 -34.00
N LEU A 23 37.12 38.17 -35.23
CA LEU A 23 36.08 37.16 -35.51
C LEU A 23 36.52 35.77 -35.07
N ALA A 24 37.76 35.38 -35.34
CA ALA A 24 38.31 34.10 -34.88
C ALA A 24 38.35 34.01 -33.35
N SER A 25 38.77 35.08 -32.67
CA SER A 25 38.76 35.15 -31.20
C SER A 25 37.34 35.05 -30.62
N LEU A 26 36.35 35.71 -31.24
CA LEU A 26 34.97 35.69 -30.78
C LEU A 26 34.36 34.28 -30.92
N ILE A 27 34.63 33.60 -32.03
CA ILE A 27 34.18 32.21 -32.24
C ILE A 27 34.81 31.28 -31.20
N VAL A 28 36.10 31.42 -30.93
CA VAL A 28 36.79 30.61 -29.91
C VAL A 28 36.23 30.87 -28.51
N LEU A 29 35.91 32.13 -28.17
CA LEU A 29 35.28 32.49 -26.88
C LEU A 29 33.86 31.92 -26.73
N VAL A 30 33.08 31.90 -27.81
CA VAL A 30 31.72 31.30 -27.81
C VAL A 30 31.78 29.78 -27.68
N MET A 31 32.78 29.13 -28.28
CA MET A 31 32.98 27.68 -28.16
C MET A 31 33.54 27.26 -26.79
N LEU A 32 34.22 28.17 -26.09
CA LEU A 32 34.78 27.96 -24.75
C LEU A 32 33.83 28.35 -23.61
N SER A 33 32.70 28.99 -23.90
CA SER A 33 31.65 29.23 -22.90
C SER A 33 30.72 28.01 -22.87
N PRO A 34 30.87 27.07 -21.91
CA PRO A 34 29.80 26.14 -21.60
C PRO A 34 28.59 26.97 -21.17
N GLY A 35 27.66 27.22 -22.11
CA GLY A 35 26.43 27.93 -21.82
C GLY A 35 25.55 27.11 -20.87
N CYS A 36 24.51 27.71 -20.29
CA CYS A 36 23.60 27.03 -19.37
C CYS A 36 22.97 25.75 -19.94
N LEU A 37 22.92 25.59 -21.28
CA LEU A 37 22.47 24.37 -21.94
C LEU A 37 23.41 23.16 -21.71
N SER A 38 24.70 23.41 -21.54
CA SER A 38 25.66 22.34 -21.23
C SER A 38 25.42 21.73 -19.84
N LEU A 39 24.91 22.52 -18.89
CA LEU A 39 24.53 22.05 -17.55
C LEU A 39 23.31 21.11 -17.61
N VAL A 40 22.35 21.41 -18.49
CA VAL A 40 21.19 20.55 -18.72
C VAL A 40 21.64 19.20 -19.28
N THR A 41 22.49 19.20 -20.32
CA THR A 41 23.00 17.95 -20.89
C THR A 41 23.83 17.14 -19.88
N SER A 42 24.59 17.80 -19.00
CA SER A 42 25.34 17.09 -17.95
C SER A 42 24.41 16.52 -16.86
N ARG A 43 23.28 17.17 -16.57
CA ARG A 43 22.30 16.66 -15.60
C ARG A 43 21.58 15.42 -16.14
N GLU A 44 21.12 15.47 -17.39
CA GLU A 44 20.47 14.32 -18.04
C GLU A 44 21.41 13.13 -18.19
N MET A 45 22.69 13.39 -18.54
CA MET A 45 23.69 12.33 -18.64
C MET A 45 24.00 11.70 -17.27
N MET A 46 23.91 12.47 -16.18
CA MET A 46 24.05 11.94 -14.82
C MET A 46 22.81 11.14 -14.39
N GLU A 47 21.61 11.57 -14.78
CA GLU A 47 20.37 10.83 -14.53
C GLU A 47 20.36 9.47 -15.25
N GLY A 48 20.87 9.40 -16.48
CA GLY A 48 20.98 8.14 -17.22
C GLY A 48 22.00 7.14 -16.67
N MET A 49 22.86 7.55 -15.73
CA MET A 49 23.78 6.66 -15.00
C MET A 49 23.22 6.22 -13.63
N ARG A 50 22.02 6.69 -13.28
CA ARG A 50 21.36 6.33 -12.03
C ARG A 50 20.92 4.87 -12.03
N ALA A 51 20.92 4.22 -10.87
CA ALA A 51 20.32 2.90 -10.73
C ALA A 51 18.80 2.98 -11.01
N GLU A 52 18.24 1.88 -11.51
CA GLU A 52 16.79 1.76 -11.65
C GLU A 52 16.15 1.72 -10.26
N TYR A 53 14.95 2.28 -10.13
CA TYR A 53 14.22 2.22 -8.88
C TYR A 53 13.60 0.84 -8.69
N GLU A 54 13.44 0.44 -7.44
CA GLU A 54 12.77 -0.82 -7.10
C GLU A 54 11.39 -0.51 -6.51
N VAL A 55 10.38 -1.26 -6.96
CA VAL A 55 9.03 -1.15 -6.42
C VAL A 55 8.84 -2.20 -5.33
N TYR A 56 8.52 -1.73 -4.13
CA TYR A 56 8.21 -2.54 -2.97
C TYR A 56 6.75 -2.39 -2.57
N ASN A 57 6.20 -3.42 -1.94
CA ASN A 57 4.85 -3.38 -1.38
C ASN A 57 4.94 -3.35 0.15
N ARG A 58 4.57 -2.21 0.73
CA ARG A 58 4.43 -2.06 2.18
C ARG A 58 3.05 -2.55 2.60
N GLN A 59 2.99 -3.56 3.45
CA GLN A 59 1.74 -4.11 3.97
C GLN A 59 1.52 -3.67 5.42
N SER A 60 0.28 -3.32 5.75
CA SER A 60 -0.17 -3.10 7.13
C SER A 60 -1.37 -4.00 7.39
N THR A 61 -1.36 -4.73 8.50
CA THR A 61 -2.42 -5.67 8.84
C THR A 61 -3.05 -5.29 10.16
N GLU A 62 -4.38 -5.09 10.15
CA GLU A 62 -5.17 -4.74 11.33
C GLU A 62 -6.26 -5.79 11.54
N GLY A 63 -6.55 -6.16 12.80
CA GLY A 63 -7.61 -7.11 13.13
C GLY A 63 -7.32 -7.93 14.38
N TRP A 64 -8.00 -9.06 14.52
CA TRP A 64 -7.94 -9.89 15.73
C TRP A 64 -8.04 -11.38 15.41
N ALA A 65 -7.34 -12.16 16.20
CA ALA A 65 -7.59 -13.58 16.36
C ALA A 65 -8.00 -13.82 17.82
N TYR A 66 -9.07 -14.58 18.03
CA TYR A 66 -9.57 -14.84 19.37
C TYR A 66 -10.05 -16.28 19.48
N THR A 67 -9.71 -16.90 20.61
CA THR A 67 -10.16 -18.23 21.01
C THR A 67 -10.95 -18.06 22.30
N PHE A 68 -12.18 -18.56 22.32
CA PHE A 68 -13.02 -18.47 23.50
C PHE A 68 -12.49 -19.43 24.57
N ASP A 69 -12.27 -18.94 25.79
CA ASP A 69 -11.95 -19.74 26.97
C ASP A 69 -12.92 -19.34 28.09
N THR A 70 -14.05 -20.05 28.19
CA THR A 70 -15.13 -19.72 29.13
C THR A 70 -15.08 -20.54 30.41
N GLN A 71 -14.27 -21.61 30.44
CA GLN A 71 -14.12 -22.60 31.53
C GLN A 71 -15.45 -23.20 32.04
N ASN A 72 -16.55 -22.93 31.33
CA ASN A 72 -17.93 -23.24 31.68
C ASN A 72 -18.72 -23.44 30.38
N THR A 73 -19.88 -24.12 30.46
CA THR A 73 -20.77 -24.38 29.32
C THR A 73 -21.57 -23.15 28.85
N GLN A 74 -21.30 -21.97 29.39
CA GLN A 74 -21.97 -20.73 28.99
C GLN A 74 -21.21 -20.07 27.84
N SER A 75 -21.93 -19.55 26.85
CA SER A 75 -21.33 -18.77 25.78
C SER A 75 -20.89 -17.40 26.28
N ALA A 76 -19.74 -16.93 25.79
CA ALA A 76 -19.26 -15.58 26.01
C ALA A 76 -19.36 -14.78 24.72
N GLN A 77 -19.65 -13.48 24.87
CA GLN A 77 -19.64 -12.53 23.77
C GLN A 77 -18.28 -11.82 23.70
N TYR A 78 -17.76 -11.68 22.49
CA TYR A 78 -16.58 -10.90 22.17
C TYR A 78 -16.96 -9.89 21.08
N THR A 79 -16.75 -8.59 21.36
CA THR A 79 -16.97 -7.52 20.40
C THR A 79 -15.76 -6.60 20.39
N ASN A 80 -15.25 -6.25 19.21
CA ASN A 80 -14.13 -5.34 19.06
C ASN A 80 -14.25 -4.52 17.77
N GLN A 81 -13.54 -3.39 17.71
CA GLN A 81 -13.48 -2.52 16.54
C GLN A 81 -12.09 -1.87 16.41
N THR A 82 -11.59 -1.75 15.19
CA THR A 82 -10.32 -1.10 14.87
C THR A 82 -10.45 -0.29 13.60
N ASP A 83 -9.65 0.75 13.51
CA ASP A 83 -9.59 1.63 12.35
C ASP A 83 -8.56 1.08 11.35
N VAL A 84 -8.94 1.06 10.08
CA VAL A 84 -8.10 0.67 8.97
C VAL A 84 -7.91 1.91 8.10
N PRO A 85 -6.76 2.61 8.21
CA PRO A 85 -6.53 3.82 7.44
C PRO A 85 -6.34 3.47 5.97
N ILE A 86 -7.25 3.96 5.12
CA ILE A 86 -7.18 3.84 3.66
C ILE A 86 -7.05 5.23 3.06
N ASP A 87 -6.07 5.39 2.19
CA ASP A 87 -5.75 6.66 1.54
C ASP A 87 -5.55 6.43 0.03
N SER A 88 -5.26 7.49 -0.71
CA SER A 88 -5.08 7.41 -2.17
C SER A 88 -3.84 6.63 -2.62
N THR A 89 -2.93 6.26 -1.72
CA THR A 89 -1.72 5.47 -2.01
C THR A 89 -1.97 3.96 -1.88
N VAL A 90 -3.12 3.56 -1.32
CA VAL A 90 -3.48 2.14 -1.20
C VAL A 90 -3.80 1.58 -2.58
N SER A 91 -3.10 0.52 -2.99
CA SER A 91 -3.38 -0.15 -4.27
C SER A 91 -4.39 -1.28 -4.12
N GLU A 92 -4.38 -1.99 -3.00
CA GLU A 92 -5.31 -3.08 -2.71
C GLU A 92 -5.44 -3.28 -1.20
N PHE A 93 -6.54 -3.90 -0.79
CA PHE A 93 -6.64 -4.51 0.52
C PHE A 93 -7.27 -5.91 0.43
N GLU A 94 -6.86 -6.78 1.33
CA GLU A 94 -7.33 -8.15 1.46
C GLU A 94 -7.95 -8.36 2.84
N ILE A 95 -9.16 -8.93 2.87
CA ILE A 95 -9.82 -9.35 4.10
C ILE A 95 -9.67 -10.86 4.23
N LEU A 96 -9.12 -11.30 5.36
CA LEU A 96 -9.09 -12.69 5.77
C LEU A 96 -10.14 -12.91 6.85
N PHE A 97 -11.02 -13.88 6.65
CA PHE A 97 -11.98 -14.34 7.66
C PHE A 97 -11.94 -15.86 7.75
N ASP A 98 -11.77 -16.35 8.98
CA ASP A 98 -11.73 -17.76 9.33
C ASP A 98 -12.47 -17.97 10.65
N ALA A 99 -13.26 -19.03 10.75
CA ALA A 99 -13.93 -19.37 11.99
C ALA A 99 -14.03 -20.88 12.17
N THR A 100 -13.68 -21.32 13.37
CA THR A 100 -13.72 -22.72 13.79
C THR A 100 -14.72 -22.85 14.93
N PHE A 101 -15.75 -23.65 14.72
CA PHE A 101 -16.79 -23.99 15.69
C PHE A 101 -16.82 -25.52 15.83
N PRO A 102 -16.01 -26.11 16.72
CA PRO A 102 -15.98 -27.54 16.88
C PRO A 102 -17.36 -28.09 17.26
N TRP A 103 -17.67 -29.26 16.71
CA TRP A 103 -18.95 -29.95 16.86
C TRP A 103 -20.18 -29.25 16.25
N SER A 104 -20.05 -28.11 15.54
CA SER A 104 -21.19 -27.49 14.81
C SER A 104 -21.93 -28.50 13.91
N ASP A 105 -21.17 -29.42 13.30
CA ASP A 105 -21.69 -30.37 12.31
C ASP A 105 -22.12 -31.71 12.94
N THR A 106 -21.73 -31.97 14.19
CA THR A 106 -21.90 -33.28 14.87
C THR A 106 -22.95 -33.25 15.99
N VAL A 107 -23.25 -32.06 16.54
CA VAL A 107 -24.17 -31.91 17.69
C VAL A 107 -25.61 -32.30 17.35
N ASN A 108 -26.07 -32.04 16.12
CA ASN A 108 -27.47 -32.27 15.74
C ASN A 108 -27.90 -33.74 15.88
N ASP A 109 -27.00 -34.70 15.67
CA ASP A 109 -27.34 -36.13 15.65
C ASP A 109 -26.90 -36.93 16.90
N THR A 110 -25.92 -36.44 17.68
CA THR A 110 -25.24 -37.29 18.69
C THR A 110 -25.64 -37.01 20.13
N PHE A 111 -26.03 -35.77 20.48
CA PHE A 111 -26.26 -35.37 21.87
C PHE A 111 -27.55 -34.53 22.02
N PRO A 112 -28.71 -35.16 22.29
CA PRO A 112 -29.94 -34.41 22.54
C PRO A 112 -29.81 -33.62 23.86
N GLY A 113 -29.81 -32.28 23.77
CA GLY A 113 -29.71 -31.35 24.91
C GLY A 113 -28.60 -30.29 24.81
N VAL A 114 -27.71 -30.39 23.81
CA VAL A 114 -26.69 -29.35 23.53
C VAL A 114 -27.10 -28.38 22.42
N GLN A 115 -28.29 -28.56 21.82
CA GLN A 115 -28.80 -27.72 20.73
C GLN A 115 -28.91 -26.24 21.15
N ASP A 116 -29.43 -25.99 22.36
CA ASP A 116 -29.55 -24.63 22.92
C ASP A 116 -28.18 -23.94 23.06
N LEU A 117 -27.09 -24.71 23.17
CA LEU A 117 -25.73 -24.17 23.23
C LEU A 117 -25.14 -23.92 21.84
N VAL A 118 -25.65 -24.55 20.78
CA VAL A 118 -25.16 -24.38 19.39
C VAL A 118 -25.87 -23.22 18.70
N ASP A 119 -27.17 -23.05 18.92
CA ASP A 119 -27.97 -22.03 18.23
C ASP A 119 -27.58 -20.57 18.58
N VAL A 120 -26.82 -20.38 19.66
CA VAL A 120 -26.37 -19.06 20.14
C VAL A 120 -24.96 -18.67 19.69
N ARG A 121 -24.26 -19.55 18.93
CA ARG A 121 -22.87 -19.30 18.53
C ARG A 121 -22.81 -18.67 17.15
N TYR A 122 -22.00 -17.63 17.01
CA TYR A 122 -21.75 -16.99 15.72
C TYR A 122 -20.46 -16.19 15.74
N ALA A 123 -19.92 -15.93 14.56
CA ALA A 123 -18.92 -14.88 14.33
C ALA A 123 -19.40 -14.04 13.16
N GLU A 124 -19.50 -12.73 13.37
CA GLU A 124 -19.91 -11.74 12.37
C GLU A 124 -18.85 -10.65 12.26
N ALA A 125 -18.16 -10.64 11.12
CA ALA A 125 -17.18 -9.62 10.79
C ALA A 125 -17.79 -8.66 9.77
N SER A 126 -17.53 -7.36 9.93
CA SER A 126 -17.97 -6.35 8.97
C SER A 126 -16.91 -5.26 8.80
N LEU A 127 -16.74 -4.79 7.57
CA LEU A 127 -15.90 -3.67 7.22
C LEU A 127 -16.78 -2.52 6.73
N TRP A 128 -16.62 -1.35 7.31
CA TRP A 128 -17.46 -0.18 7.08
C TRP A 128 -16.67 0.93 6.38
N ARG A 129 -17.34 1.63 5.46
CA ARG A 129 -16.76 2.81 4.83
C ARG A 129 -16.65 3.96 5.85
N PRO A 130 -15.75 4.94 5.61
CA PRO A 130 -15.57 6.07 6.49
C PRO A 130 -16.89 6.79 6.78
N GLY A 131 -17.25 6.91 8.06
CA GLY A 131 -18.46 7.60 8.51
C GLY A 131 -19.78 6.84 8.38
N GLU A 132 -19.78 5.60 7.87
CA GLU A 132 -21.00 4.77 7.79
C GLU A 132 -21.27 3.98 9.09
N TYR A 133 -20.27 3.65 9.89
CA TYR A 133 -20.48 2.96 11.16
C TYR A 133 -21.13 3.88 12.21
N PRO A 134 -22.11 3.42 13.03
CA PRO A 134 -22.74 2.09 13.08
C PRO A 134 -24.09 1.99 12.34
N SER A 135 -24.50 3.03 11.62
CA SER A 135 -25.90 3.19 11.14
C SER A 135 -26.08 3.01 9.63
N GLY A 136 -24.99 2.95 8.87
CA GLY A 136 -24.93 2.86 7.42
C GLY A 136 -24.99 1.42 6.93
N THR A 137 -24.47 1.18 5.71
CA THR A 137 -24.41 -0.17 5.14
C THR A 137 -22.95 -0.63 5.13
N PRO A 138 -22.63 -1.80 5.71
CA PRO A 138 -21.26 -2.29 5.67
C PRO A 138 -20.82 -2.49 4.22
N PHE A 139 -19.56 -2.17 3.92
CA PHE A 139 -18.97 -2.43 2.61
C PHE A 139 -18.86 -3.94 2.35
N TRP A 140 -18.44 -4.67 3.39
CA TRP A 140 -18.32 -6.12 3.39
C TRP A 140 -18.82 -6.64 4.74
N THR A 141 -19.52 -7.77 4.73
CA THR A 141 -20.02 -8.43 5.92
C THR A 141 -20.05 -9.92 5.69
N GLU A 142 -19.55 -10.68 6.65
CA GLU A 142 -19.62 -12.14 6.66
C GLU A 142 -20.06 -12.62 8.05
N ARG A 143 -21.02 -13.54 8.06
CA ARG A 143 -21.55 -14.15 9.28
C ARG A 143 -21.54 -15.65 9.12
N THR A 144 -21.00 -16.35 10.11
CA THR A 144 -21.04 -17.80 10.17
C THR A 144 -21.42 -18.28 11.57
N THR A 145 -22.09 -19.43 11.62
CA THR A 145 -22.46 -20.16 12.84
C THR A 145 -21.81 -21.55 12.89
N SER A 146 -21.07 -21.92 11.83
CA SER A 146 -20.40 -23.19 11.66
C SER A 146 -18.95 -22.97 11.24
N ASN A 147 -18.18 -24.06 11.16
CA ASN A 147 -16.86 -24.03 10.56
C ASN A 147 -16.91 -23.30 9.21
N TYR A 148 -16.04 -22.32 9.06
CA TYR A 148 -15.92 -21.49 7.87
C TYR A 148 -14.46 -21.48 7.47
N GLU A 149 -14.17 -22.12 6.34
CA GLU A 149 -12.81 -22.22 5.83
C GLU A 149 -12.24 -20.84 5.55
N GLN A 150 -10.99 -20.62 5.97
CA GLN A 150 -10.22 -19.40 5.73
C GLN A 150 -10.39 -18.86 4.30
N THR A 151 -11.21 -17.82 4.17
CA THR A 151 -11.52 -17.19 2.88
C THR A 151 -10.86 -15.82 2.82
N ARG A 152 -10.28 -15.51 1.65
CA ARG A 152 -9.62 -14.23 1.37
C ARG A 152 -10.41 -13.44 0.34
N PHE A 153 -10.80 -12.23 0.69
CA PHE A 153 -11.50 -11.30 -0.19
C PHE A 153 -10.55 -10.17 -0.57
N ARG A 154 -10.12 -10.16 -1.84
CA ARG A 154 -9.20 -9.15 -2.35
C ARG A 154 -9.95 -8.07 -3.13
N TYR A 155 -9.69 -6.81 -2.77
CA TYR A 155 -10.22 -5.63 -3.42
C TYR A 155 -9.07 -4.78 -3.94
N VAL A 156 -9.15 -4.34 -5.20
CA VAL A 156 -8.14 -3.50 -5.86
C VAL A 156 -8.69 -2.09 -6.02
N ASN A 157 -7.83 -1.09 -5.79
CA ASN A 157 -8.15 0.31 -5.99
C ASN A 157 -8.05 0.62 -7.48
N GLU A 158 -9.17 0.63 -8.18
CA GLU A 158 -9.24 0.94 -9.61
C GLU A 158 -9.67 2.38 -9.84
N ALA A 159 -9.17 3.06 -10.87
CA ALA A 159 -9.66 4.41 -11.22
C ALA A 159 -11.17 4.44 -11.54
N SER A 160 -11.75 3.31 -11.93
CA SER A 160 -13.18 3.17 -12.22
C SER A 160 -14.06 3.18 -10.95
N SER A 161 -13.52 2.75 -9.81
CA SER A 161 -14.18 2.65 -8.51
C SER A 161 -13.14 2.83 -7.39
N PRO A 162 -12.62 4.06 -7.19
CA PRO A 162 -11.54 4.29 -6.25
C PRO A 162 -12.03 4.07 -4.81
N PHE A 163 -11.12 3.66 -3.94
CA PHE A 163 -11.42 3.59 -2.52
C PHE A 163 -11.66 4.98 -1.93
N GLU A 164 -12.67 5.07 -1.05
CA GLU A 164 -12.94 6.27 -0.28
C GLU A 164 -11.82 6.48 0.74
N ALA A 165 -11.14 7.62 0.67
CA ALA A 165 -10.09 7.94 1.62
C ALA A 165 -10.69 8.25 3.00
N GLY A 166 -10.08 7.67 4.04
CA GLY A 166 -10.47 7.83 5.43
C GLY A 166 -10.21 6.59 6.26
N ASP A 167 -10.65 6.62 7.51
CA ASP A 167 -10.55 5.49 8.42
C ASP A 167 -11.74 4.56 8.22
N TRP A 168 -11.49 3.39 7.66
CA TRP A 168 -12.49 2.34 7.50
C TRP A 168 -12.61 1.58 8.82
N GLN A 169 -13.83 1.32 9.29
CA GLN A 169 -14.00 0.62 10.56
C GLN A 169 -14.08 -0.88 10.29
N LEU A 170 -13.17 -1.67 10.84
CA LEU A 170 -13.34 -3.12 10.95
C LEU A 170 -14.03 -3.43 12.28
N THR A 171 -15.06 -4.26 12.27
CA THR A 171 -15.81 -4.66 13.46
C THR A 171 -16.02 -6.17 13.50
N ILE A 172 -15.96 -6.74 14.70
CA ILE A 172 -16.26 -8.13 14.95
C ILE A 172 -17.25 -8.23 16.10
N ASP A 173 -18.31 -9.01 15.92
CA ASP A 173 -19.21 -9.46 16.97
C ASP A 173 -19.30 -10.98 16.92
N ALA A 174 -18.86 -11.63 17.98
CA ALA A 174 -18.78 -13.07 18.04
C ALA A 174 -19.28 -13.59 19.39
N GLN A 175 -19.94 -14.73 19.35
CA GLN A 175 -20.39 -15.46 20.52
C GLN A 175 -19.97 -16.92 20.38
N GLY A 176 -19.25 -17.43 21.38
CA GLY A 176 -18.69 -18.78 21.33
C GLY A 176 -18.50 -19.38 22.72
N ILE A 177 -18.06 -20.63 22.74
CA ILE A 177 -17.76 -21.40 23.95
C ILE A 177 -16.30 -21.85 23.97
N GLY A 178 -15.76 -21.98 25.18
CA GLY A 178 -14.46 -22.59 25.44
C GLY A 178 -14.57 -23.50 26.66
N ILE A 179 -14.63 -24.81 26.45
CA ILE A 179 -14.76 -25.80 27.51
C ILE A 179 -13.45 -26.57 27.62
N GLU A 180 -12.76 -26.35 28.73
CA GLU A 180 -11.70 -27.24 29.21
C GLU A 180 -12.33 -28.39 29.99
N THR A 181 -11.99 -29.62 29.62
CA THR A 181 -12.52 -30.82 30.26
C THR A 181 -11.44 -31.47 31.13
N PRO A 182 -11.80 -32.27 32.16
CA PRO A 182 -10.80 -32.97 32.97
C PRO A 182 -9.94 -34.00 32.21
N VAL A 183 -10.25 -34.25 30.92
CA VAL A 183 -9.52 -35.15 30.04
C VAL A 183 -9.30 -34.44 28.70
N ASP A 184 -8.09 -33.94 28.48
CA ASP A 184 -7.66 -33.05 27.37
C ASP A 184 -8.14 -33.42 25.95
N ILE A 185 -8.56 -34.67 25.72
CA ILE A 185 -9.08 -35.14 24.42
C ILE A 185 -10.51 -34.65 24.11
N LEU A 186 -11.21 -34.04 25.06
CA LEU A 186 -12.58 -33.54 24.90
C LEU A 186 -12.68 -32.01 24.95
N ASP A 187 -11.54 -31.32 24.97
CA ASP A 187 -11.51 -29.87 25.02
C ASP A 187 -12.04 -29.27 23.71
N VAL A 188 -12.90 -28.26 23.85
CA VAL A 188 -13.51 -27.59 22.72
C VAL A 188 -13.47 -26.09 22.88
N TYR A 189 -12.85 -25.46 21.90
CA TYR A 189 -12.70 -24.03 21.83
C TYR A 189 -13.20 -23.55 20.48
N ASP A 190 -14.20 -22.68 20.50
CA ASP A 190 -14.54 -21.89 19.33
C ASP A 190 -13.45 -20.83 19.12
N SER A 191 -13.15 -20.52 17.88
CA SER A 191 -12.18 -19.47 17.55
C SER A 191 -12.51 -18.79 16.23
N PHE A 192 -12.12 -17.53 16.10
CA PHE A 192 -12.18 -16.83 14.83
C PHE A 192 -10.90 -16.04 14.59
N THR A 193 -10.64 -15.75 13.33
CA THR A 193 -9.59 -14.86 12.87
C THR A 193 -10.17 -13.90 11.84
N VAL A 194 -9.97 -12.60 12.04
CA VAL A 194 -10.30 -11.57 11.07
C VAL A 194 -9.15 -10.58 10.93
N TYR A 195 -8.66 -10.41 9.71
CA TYR A 195 -7.59 -9.46 9.41
C TYR A 195 -7.88 -8.71 8.12
N VAL A 196 -7.59 -7.42 8.10
CA VAL A 196 -7.56 -6.59 6.90
C VAL A 196 -6.11 -6.21 6.64
N THR A 197 -5.57 -6.65 5.52
CA THR A 197 -4.22 -6.33 5.07
C THR A 197 -4.29 -5.31 3.96
N VAL A 198 -3.73 -4.13 4.19
CA VAL A 198 -3.68 -3.03 3.23
C VAL A 198 -2.29 -2.99 2.59
N THR A 199 -2.24 -3.01 1.26
CA THR A 199 -1.00 -2.95 0.48
C THR A 199 -0.81 -1.55 -0.12
N ARG A 200 0.37 -0.97 0.11
CA ARG A 200 0.81 0.31 -0.46
C ARG A 200 2.07 0.09 -1.29
N PRO A 201 2.03 0.30 -2.62
CA PRO A 201 3.23 0.27 -3.43
C PRO A 201 4.08 1.51 -3.13
N CYS A 202 5.38 1.32 -3.06
CA CYS A 202 6.34 2.38 -2.81
C CYS A 202 7.61 2.15 -3.63
N VAL A 203 8.33 3.24 -3.89
CA VAL A 203 9.59 3.21 -4.63
C VAL A 203 10.77 3.41 -3.71
N HIS A 204 11.73 2.52 -3.84
CA HIS A 204 13.02 2.61 -3.20
C HIS A 204 14.07 3.05 -4.21
N PHE A 205 14.97 3.90 -3.73
CA PHE A 205 16.11 4.42 -4.48
C PHE A 205 17.30 4.25 -3.55
N GLU A 206 18.26 3.41 -3.90
CA GLU A 206 19.42 3.11 -3.05
C GLU A 206 20.20 4.39 -2.65
N GLU A 207 20.17 5.43 -3.48
CA GLU A 207 20.92 6.67 -3.19
C GLU A 207 20.23 7.60 -2.18
N VAL A 208 18.95 7.36 -1.89
CA VAL A 208 18.10 8.27 -1.09
C VAL A 208 17.52 7.58 0.14
N HIS A 209 17.16 6.30 0.02
CA HIS A 209 16.46 5.56 1.05
C HIS A 209 17.39 4.59 1.76
N GLU A 210 17.25 4.49 3.08
CA GLU A 210 17.89 3.42 3.84
C GLU A 210 17.15 2.08 3.66
N ASP A 211 17.74 0.98 4.13
CA ASP A 211 17.13 -0.35 4.06
C ASP A 211 15.75 -0.36 4.76
N GLY A 212 14.70 -0.66 3.99
CA GLY A 212 13.32 -0.67 4.47
C GLY A 212 12.57 0.66 4.34
N GLU A 213 13.24 1.72 3.90
CA GLU A 213 12.60 2.98 3.55
C GLU A 213 12.18 3.00 2.08
N CYS A 214 11.04 3.62 1.79
CA CYS A 214 10.57 3.83 0.44
C CYS A 214 9.56 5.00 0.41
N THR A 215 9.50 5.68 -0.72
CA THR A 215 8.55 6.77 -0.98
C THR A 215 7.27 6.20 -1.58
N ASP A 216 6.11 6.59 -1.04
CA ASP A 216 4.82 6.08 -1.50
C ASP A 216 4.61 6.40 -2.99
N LEU A 217 4.14 5.39 -3.75
CA LEU A 217 3.87 5.53 -5.16
C LEU A 217 2.36 5.51 -5.40
N ILE A 218 1.85 6.55 -6.04
CA ILE A 218 0.44 6.61 -6.42
C ILE A 218 0.30 5.99 -7.81
N LEU A 219 -0.05 4.71 -7.86
CA LEU A 219 -0.45 4.04 -9.11
C LEU A 219 -1.91 4.41 -9.39
N LEU A 220 -2.12 5.38 -10.29
CA LEU A 220 -3.42 5.56 -10.92
C LEU A 220 -3.43 4.66 -12.17
N GLU A 221 -3.95 3.44 -12.05
CA GLU A 221 -4.27 2.58 -13.20
C GLU A 221 -5.67 2.89 -13.76
#